data_AF-A0A2D6SYY2-F1
#
_entry.id   AF-A0A2D6SYY2-F1
#
_cell.length_a   1.000
_cell.length_b   1.000
_cell.length_c   1.000
_cell.angle_alpha   90.00
_cell.angle_beta   90.00
_cell.angle_gamma   90.00
#
_symmetry.space_group_name_H-M   'P 1'
#
loop_
_entity.id
_entity.type
_entity.pdbx_description
1 polymer ?
#
loop_
_entity_poly.entity_id
_entity_poly.type
_entity_poly.pdbx_seq_one_letter_code
_entity_poly.pdbx_strand_id
1 'polypeptide(L)'
;MHAMLIADLISLEDIILIGLMLLSVAILMRRTARRSGRSRKRDVLSEVRAEMHSAEKAEMSHLNQLEVRLFDHEREVEARISTTLAALDELVQEADHEIARLESLLDKKKEGRISATTDGRSDLVTPDAASESALDPEEREMIQHLTDAGFGVEEVAECVSCSVALVQAFLDEFHRERGSDAA
;
A
#
# COMPACT_ATOMS: atom_id res chain seq x y z
N MET A 1 -53.04 -57.60 74.30
CA MET A 1 -52.78 -58.62 73.26
C MET A 1 -52.57 -58.02 71.85
N HIS A 2 -52.34 -56.71 71.69
CA HIS A 2 -52.04 -56.10 70.38
C HIS A 2 -50.54 -55.81 70.16
N ALA A 3 -49.76 -55.63 71.23
CA ALA A 3 -48.32 -55.39 71.13
C ALA A 3 -47.52 -56.64 70.68
N MET A 4 -48.05 -57.84 70.95
CA MET A 4 -47.38 -59.10 70.59
C MET A 4 -47.54 -59.45 69.11
N LEU A 5 -48.62 -59.00 68.45
CA LEU A 5 -48.84 -59.21 67.01
C LEU A 5 -48.02 -58.28 66.12
N ILE A 6 -47.52 -57.16 66.65
CA ILE A 6 -46.69 -56.21 65.89
C ILE A 6 -45.23 -56.70 65.84
N ALA A 7 -44.79 -57.47 66.84
CA ALA A 7 -43.42 -57.96 66.95
C ALA A 7 -43.12 -59.15 66.01
N ASP A 8 -44.11 -60.00 65.71
CA ASP A 8 -43.95 -61.12 64.75
C ASP A 8 -44.07 -60.70 63.27
N LEU A 9 -44.44 -59.44 62.99
CA LEU A 9 -44.68 -58.93 61.64
C LEU A 9 -43.45 -58.27 60.99
N ILE A 10 -42.36 -58.11 61.73
CA ILE A 10 -41.18 -57.39 61.26
C ILE A 10 -40.04 -58.38 61.16
N SER A 11 -39.82 -58.89 59.95
CA SER A 11 -38.68 -59.77 59.68
C SER A 11 -37.39 -58.96 59.75
N LEU A 12 -36.27 -59.60 60.07
CA LEU A 12 -34.95 -58.95 60.12
C LEU A 12 -34.63 -58.22 58.80
N GLU A 13 -35.10 -58.75 57.67
CA GLU A 13 -34.99 -58.15 56.34
C GLU A 13 -35.71 -56.79 56.24
N ASP A 14 -36.90 -56.67 56.83
CA ASP A 14 -37.68 -55.42 56.84
C ASP A 14 -36.97 -54.33 57.66
N ILE A 15 -36.32 -54.71 58.77
CA ILE A 15 -35.55 -53.79 59.61
C ILE A 15 -34.34 -53.26 58.84
N ILE A 16 -33.65 -54.14 58.10
CA ILE A 16 -32.49 -53.77 57.28
C ILE A 16 -32.92 -52.86 56.13
N LEU A 17 -34.04 -53.16 55.47
CA LEU A 17 -34.60 -52.33 54.39
C LEU A 17 -35.01 -50.94 54.88
N ILE A 18 -35.73 -50.85 56.01
CA ILE A 18 -36.12 -49.57 56.60
C ILE A 18 -34.88 -48.77 57.03
N GLY A 19 -33.88 -49.46 57.61
CA GLY A 19 -32.59 -48.84 57.98
C GLY A 19 -31.85 -48.25 56.78
N LEU A 20 -31.76 -48.99 55.67
CA LEU A 20 -31.15 -48.51 54.42
C LEU A 20 -31.95 -47.37 53.79
N MET A 21 -33.27 -47.44 53.84
CA MET A 21 -34.16 -46.39 53.31
C MET A 21 -33.93 -45.08 54.07
N LEU A 22 -33.93 -45.13 55.41
CA LEU A 22 -33.63 -43.96 56.25
C LEU A 22 -32.21 -43.43 56.04
N LEU A 23 -31.22 -44.30 55.89
CA LEU A 23 -29.84 -43.90 55.59
C LEU A 23 -29.75 -43.15 54.26
N SER A 24 -30.43 -43.64 53.22
CA SER A 24 -30.43 -43.02 51.89
C SER A 24 -31.07 -41.62 51.92
N VAL A 25 -32.19 -41.48 52.64
CA VAL A 25 -32.89 -40.20 52.82
C VAL A 25 -32.02 -39.21 53.60
N ALA A 26 -31.34 -39.67 54.66
CA ALA A 26 -30.42 -38.84 55.43
C ALA A 26 -29.23 -38.35 54.59
N ILE A 27 -28.67 -39.19 53.72
CA ILE A 27 -27.59 -38.81 52.80
C ILE A 27 -28.08 -37.77 51.77
N LEU A 28 -29.26 -37.98 51.20
CA LEU A 28 -29.86 -37.04 50.25
C LEU A 28 -30.17 -35.68 50.90
N MET A 29 -30.75 -35.68 52.11
CA MET A 29 -30.98 -34.44 52.86
C MET A 29 -29.68 -33.72 53.21
N ARG A 30 -28.64 -34.45 53.64
CA ARG A 30 -27.33 -33.85 53.94
C ARG A 30 -26.69 -33.21 52.70
N ARG A 31 -26.83 -33.85 51.53
CA ARG A 31 -26.32 -33.32 50.25
C ARG A 31 -27.11 -32.09 49.79
N THR A 32 -28.44 -32.11 49.94
CA THR A 32 -29.32 -31.00 49.54
C THR A 32 -29.18 -29.80 50.48
N ALA A 33 -29.08 -30.02 51.79
CA ALA A 33 -28.88 -28.95 52.78
C ALA A 33 -27.53 -28.24 52.59
N ARG A 34 -26.46 -28.98 52.26
CA ARG A 34 -25.14 -28.39 51.93
C ARG A 34 -25.17 -27.53 50.66
N ARG A 35 -25.93 -27.93 49.64
CA ARG A 35 -26.11 -27.12 48.41
C ARG A 35 -26.97 -25.88 48.66
N SER A 36 -28.07 -26.03 49.40
CA SER A 36 -28.97 -24.93 49.77
C SER A 36 -28.27 -23.87 50.64
N GLY A 37 -27.47 -24.29 51.61
CA GLY A 37 -26.69 -23.38 52.46
C GLY A 37 -25.63 -22.57 51.70
N ARG A 38 -25.07 -23.12 50.60
CA ARG A 38 -24.13 -22.42 49.74
C ARG A 38 -24.81 -21.37 48.85
N SER A 39 -26.06 -21.61 48.44
CA SER A 39 -26.86 -20.61 47.72
C SER A 39 -27.30 -19.46 48.63
N ARG A 40 -27.58 -19.74 49.91
CA ARG A 40 -28.04 -18.73 50.88
C ARG A 40 -26.91 -17.82 51.42
N LYS A 41 -25.65 -18.26 51.30
CA LYS A 41 -24.44 -17.48 51.63
C LYS A 41 -23.75 -16.86 50.41
N ARG A 42 -24.39 -16.91 49.24
CA ARG A 42 -23.85 -16.27 48.04
C ARG A 42 -24.06 -14.77 48.17
N ASP A 43 -22.97 -14.04 48.39
CA ASP A 43 -22.97 -12.59 48.45
C ASP A 43 -23.03 -12.03 47.03
N VAL A 44 -24.22 -11.58 46.64
CA VAL A 44 -24.50 -11.01 45.32
C VAL A 44 -23.58 -9.82 45.03
N LEU A 45 -23.22 -9.02 46.05
CA LEU A 45 -22.32 -7.89 45.88
C LEU A 45 -20.90 -8.33 45.55
N SER A 46 -20.44 -9.43 46.15
CA SER A 46 -19.12 -10.00 45.86
C SER A 46 -19.03 -10.55 44.43
N GLU A 47 -20.13 -11.11 43.91
CA GLU A 47 -20.21 -11.64 42.56
C GLU A 47 -20.27 -10.52 41.51
N VAL A 48 -21.12 -9.51 41.72
CA VAL A 48 -21.17 -8.34 40.83
C VAL A 48 -19.82 -7.61 40.80
N ARG A 49 -19.12 -7.50 41.93
CA ARG A 49 -17.76 -6.92 41.98
C ARG A 49 -16.75 -7.79 41.23
N ALA A 50 -16.86 -9.12 41.32
CA ALA A 50 -15.98 -10.02 40.57
C ALA A 50 -16.23 -9.93 39.06
N GLU A 51 -17.50 -9.82 38.64
CA GLU A 51 -17.89 -9.59 37.25
C GLU A 51 -17.36 -8.24 36.75
N MET A 52 -17.54 -7.16 37.51
CA MET A 52 -16.98 -5.84 37.16
C MET A 52 -15.46 -5.87 37.01
N HIS A 53 -14.73 -6.48 37.94
CA HIS A 53 -13.28 -6.61 37.81
C HIS A 53 -12.86 -7.49 36.63
N SER A 54 -13.65 -8.51 36.28
CA SER A 54 -13.37 -9.32 35.10
C SER A 54 -13.58 -8.53 33.81
N ALA A 55 -14.62 -7.68 33.77
CA ALA A 55 -14.88 -6.78 32.65
C ALA A 55 -13.78 -5.72 32.52
N GLU A 56 -13.38 -5.07 33.62
CA GLU A 56 -12.26 -4.11 33.65
C GLU A 56 -10.97 -4.73 33.12
N LYS A 57 -10.65 -5.97 33.53
CA LYS A 57 -9.48 -6.71 33.03
C LYS A 57 -9.58 -7.03 31.55
N ALA A 58 -10.77 -7.39 31.06
CA ALA A 58 -11.00 -7.66 29.65
C ALA A 58 -10.78 -6.39 28.80
N GLU A 59 -11.33 -5.26 29.24
CA GLU A 59 -11.12 -3.95 28.59
C GLU A 59 -9.65 -3.54 28.60
N MET A 60 -8.96 -3.69 29.73
CA MET A 60 -7.54 -3.38 29.83
C MET A 60 -6.67 -4.30 28.96
N SER A 61 -7.03 -5.58 28.86
CA SER A 61 -6.38 -6.50 27.94
C SER A 61 -6.62 -6.12 26.48
N HIS A 62 -7.82 -5.66 26.13
CA HIS A 62 -8.13 -5.21 24.78
C HIS A 62 -7.35 -3.94 24.42
N LEU A 63 -7.22 -3.00 25.36
CA LEU A 63 -6.41 -1.80 25.19
C LEU A 63 -4.93 -2.16 24.96
N ASN A 64 -4.37 -3.07 25.76
CA ASN A 64 -2.99 -3.54 25.59
C ASN A 64 -2.78 -4.22 24.21
N GLN A 65 -3.76 -4.99 23.73
CA GLN A 65 -3.69 -5.57 22.38
C GLN A 65 -3.71 -4.50 21.28
N LEU A 66 -4.51 -3.45 21.46
CA LEU A 66 -4.52 -2.32 20.53
C LEU A 66 -3.20 -1.57 20.54
N GLU A 67 -2.59 -1.37 21.71
CA GLU A 67 -1.27 -0.76 21.87
C GLU A 67 -0.20 -1.54 21.10
N VAL A 68 -0.15 -2.86 21.29
CA VAL A 68 0.78 -3.74 20.56
C VAL A 68 0.57 -3.63 19.05
N ARG A 69 -0.69 -3.67 18.58
CA ARG A 69 -0.99 -3.53 17.15
C ARG A 69 -0.59 -2.17 16.59
N LEU A 70 -0.71 -1.12 17.38
CA LEU A 70 -0.29 0.22 16.96
C LEU A 70 1.23 0.25 16.77
N PHE A 71 1.99 -0.29 17.71
CA PHE A 71 3.45 -0.41 17.59
C PHE A 71 3.89 -1.29 16.41
N ASP A 72 3.23 -2.42 16.19
CA ASP A 72 3.52 -3.28 15.05
C ASP A 72 3.26 -2.55 13.72
N HIS A 73 2.17 -1.77 13.66
CA HIS A 73 1.83 -1.00 12.47
C HIS A 73 2.78 0.18 12.25
N GLU A 74 3.18 0.89 13.30
CA GLU A 74 4.21 1.92 13.24
C GLU A 74 5.50 1.38 12.64
N ARG A 75 5.95 0.23 13.15
CA ARG A 75 7.16 -0.45 12.66
C ARG A 75 7.03 -0.92 11.22
N GLU A 76 5.88 -1.42 10.82
CA GLU A 76 5.61 -1.81 9.43
C GLU A 76 5.65 -0.59 8.50
N VAL A 77 5.04 0.52 8.90
CA VAL A 77 5.02 1.77 8.14
C VAL A 77 6.44 2.33 8.02
N GLU A 78 7.22 2.35 9.10
CA GLU A 78 8.63 2.79 9.07
C GLU A 78 9.48 1.92 8.14
N ALA A 79 9.29 0.60 8.15
CA ALA A 79 9.98 -0.31 7.24
C ALA A 79 9.60 -0.05 5.77
N ARG A 80 8.33 0.24 5.49
CA ARG A 80 7.88 0.61 4.13
C ARG A 80 8.47 1.94 3.69
N ILE A 81 8.40 2.96 4.56
CA ILE A 81 8.95 4.29 4.27
C ILE A 81 10.45 4.20 3.99
N SER A 82 11.21 3.52 4.84
CA SER A 82 12.66 3.36 4.64
C SER A 82 12.99 2.62 3.35
N THR A 83 12.22 1.59 2.98
CA THR A 83 12.38 0.89 1.70
C THR A 83 12.07 1.80 0.51
N THR A 84 10.97 2.56 0.57
CA THR A 84 10.61 3.49 -0.51
C THR A 84 11.62 4.62 -0.65
N LEU A 85 12.17 5.11 0.45
CA LEU A 85 13.19 6.16 0.45
C LEU A 85 14.48 5.63 -0.18
N ALA A 86 14.91 4.43 0.19
CA ALA A 86 16.08 3.79 -0.43
C ALA A 86 15.89 3.59 -1.95
N ALA A 87 14.70 3.19 -2.39
CA ALA A 87 14.40 3.06 -3.82
C ALA A 87 14.41 4.42 -4.55
N LEU A 88 13.93 5.49 -3.90
CA LEU A 88 13.99 6.84 -4.46
C LEU A 88 15.43 7.35 -4.56
N ASP A 89 16.27 7.11 -3.53
CA ASP A 89 17.68 7.49 -3.56
C ASP A 89 18.44 6.78 -4.69
N GLU A 90 18.16 5.49 -4.92
CA GLU A 90 18.71 4.73 -6.04
C GLU A 90 18.30 5.32 -7.40
N LEU A 91 17.03 5.68 -7.56
CA LEU A 91 16.54 6.32 -8.79
C LEU A 91 17.15 7.70 -9.03
N VAL A 92 17.35 8.48 -7.98
CA VAL A 92 18.03 9.78 -8.07
C VAL A 92 19.48 9.58 -8.50
N GLN A 93 20.17 8.63 -7.89
CA GLN A 93 21.56 8.33 -8.25
C GLN A 93 21.69 7.85 -9.70
N GLU A 94 20.76 7.02 -10.18
CA GLU A 94 20.73 6.56 -11.57
C GLU A 94 20.48 7.73 -12.53
N ALA A 95 19.54 8.62 -12.18
CA ALA A 95 19.26 9.81 -12.98
C ALA A 95 20.49 10.75 -13.07
N ASP A 96 21.17 10.98 -11.94
CA ASP A 96 22.40 11.79 -11.91
C ASP A 96 23.51 11.17 -12.76
N HIS A 97 23.65 9.84 -12.71
CA HIS A 97 24.62 9.12 -13.53
C HIS A 97 24.31 9.26 -15.02
N GLU A 98 23.03 9.14 -15.42
CA GLU A 98 22.64 9.27 -16.81
C GLU A 98 22.75 10.73 -17.31
N ILE A 99 22.47 11.72 -16.46
CA ILE A 99 22.75 13.14 -16.75
C ILE A 99 24.24 13.33 -17.02
N ALA A 100 25.11 12.88 -16.12
CA ALA A 100 26.55 13.00 -16.30
C ALA A 100 27.05 12.28 -17.58
N ARG A 101 26.45 11.13 -17.91
CA ARG A 101 26.74 10.41 -19.15
C ARG A 101 26.32 11.21 -20.39
N LEU A 102 25.11 11.78 -20.40
CA LEU A 102 24.60 12.59 -21.50
C LEU A 102 25.41 13.88 -21.66
N GLU A 103 25.78 14.55 -20.57
CA GLU A 103 26.67 15.70 -20.57
C GLU A 103 28.04 15.34 -21.17
N SER A 104 28.64 14.21 -20.77
CA SER A 104 29.90 13.73 -21.35
C SER A 104 29.78 13.47 -22.86
N LEU A 105 28.66 12.92 -23.34
CA LEU A 105 28.42 12.71 -24.77
C LEU A 105 28.24 14.02 -25.53
N LEU A 106 27.56 15.00 -24.94
CA LEU A 106 27.40 16.33 -25.50
C LEU A 106 28.74 17.06 -25.62
N ASP A 107 29.59 16.97 -24.59
CA ASP A 107 30.91 17.59 -24.61
C ASP A 107 31.83 16.94 -25.64
N LYS A 108 31.83 15.60 -25.75
CA LYS A 108 32.54 14.89 -26.82
C LYS A 108 32.05 15.28 -28.22
N LYS A 109 30.74 15.48 -28.40
CA LYS A 109 30.17 15.95 -29.68
C LYS A 109 30.62 17.38 -30.00
N LYS A 110 30.71 18.26 -29.00
CA LYS A 110 31.23 19.63 -29.15
C LYS A 110 32.72 19.61 -29.49
N GLU A 111 33.54 18.84 -28.77
CA GLU A 111 34.98 18.71 -29.03
C GLU A 111 35.29 18.09 -30.40
N GLY A 112 34.51 17.07 -30.81
CA GLY A 112 34.63 16.48 -32.15
C GLY A 112 34.31 17.48 -33.27
N ARG A 113 33.36 18.39 -33.04
CA ARG A 113 33.04 19.49 -33.96
C ARG A 113 34.17 20.53 -34.03
N ILE A 114 34.80 20.85 -32.91
CA ILE A 114 35.92 21.82 -32.83
C ILE A 114 37.23 21.22 -33.40
N SER A 115 37.48 19.92 -33.20
CA SER A 115 38.66 19.25 -33.75
C SER A 115 38.54 18.99 -35.25
N ALA A 116 37.34 18.70 -35.76
CA ALA A 116 37.08 18.58 -37.20
C ALA A 116 37.34 19.88 -37.96
N THR A 117 37.25 21.04 -37.30
CA THR A 117 37.59 22.35 -37.90
C THR A 117 39.07 22.72 -37.81
N THR A 118 39.90 21.98 -37.08
CA THR A 118 41.28 22.42 -36.76
C THR A 118 42.39 21.72 -37.58
N ASP A 119 42.14 20.53 -38.15
CA ASP A 119 43.16 19.78 -38.92
C ASP A 119 42.89 19.60 -40.43
N GLY A 120 41.85 20.24 -40.96
CA GLY A 120 41.48 20.10 -42.37
C GLY A 120 41.19 21.44 -43.02
N ARG A 121 42.14 21.96 -43.79
CA ARG A 121 41.96 23.04 -44.76
C ARG A 121 40.76 22.74 -45.69
N SER A 122 39.56 23.23 -45.38
CA SER A 122 38.55 23.69 -46.35
C SER A 122 37.39 24.39 -45.64
N ASP A 123 37.03 25.53 -46.22
CA ASP A 123 35.76 26.24 -46.07
C ASP A 123 35.37 26.76 -44.69
N LEU A 124 35.88 27.95 -44.46
CA LEU A 124 35.15 29.06 -43.87
C LEU A 124 33.75 29.19 -44.54
N VAL A 125 32.77 28.38 -44.12
CA VAL A 125 31.36 28.74 -44.32
C VAL A 125 31.02 29.70 -43.18
N THR A 126 31.31 30.97 -43.43
CA THR A 126 30.51 32.07 -42.90
C THR A 126 29.03 31.67 -43.01
N PRO A 127 28.19 31.84 -41.97
CA PRO A 127 26.75 31.83 -42.16
C PRO A 127 26.41 33.05 -43.01
N ASP A 128 26.52 32.87 -44.33
CA ASP A 128 26.15 33.85 -45.32
C ASP A 128 24.63 33.94 -45.31
N ALA A 129 24.15 35.13 -45.01
CA ALA A 129 22.74 35.49 -44.87
C ALA A 129 22.02 35.52 -46.24
N ALA A 130 22.20 34.47 -47.05
CA ALA A 130 21.75 34.44 -48.44
C ALA A 130 21.35 33.05 -48.97
N SER A 131 21.04 32.08 -48.10
CA SER A 131 20.47 30.78 -48.53
C SER A 131 19.10 30.52 -47.90
N GLU A 132 18.15 31.43 -48.15
CA GLU A 132 16.70 31.24 -47.93
C GLU A 132 16.07 30.29 -48.98
N SER A 133 16.77 29.25 -49.43
CA SER A 133 16.29 28.48 -50.58
C SER A 133 16.65 27.01 -50.45
N ALA A 134 15.61 26.23 -50.14
CA ALA A 134 15.52 24.77 -50.07
C ALA A 134 15.97 24.13 -48.74
N LEU A 135 14.98 23.89 -47.87
CA LEU A 135 15.02 22.82 -46.87
C LEU A 135 15.43 21.50 -47.52
N ASP A 136 16.33 20.77 -46.86
CA ASP A 136 16.71 19.42 -47.25
C ASP A 136 15.48 18.49 -47.15
N PRO A 137 15.29 17.50 -48.04
CA PRO A 137 14.13 16.61 -48.02
C PRO A 137 13.98 15.85 -46.68
N GLU A 138 15.08 15.51 -46.00
CA GLU A 138 15.04 14.85 -44.69
C GLU A 138 14.51 15.79 -43.59
N GLU A 139 14.84 17.08 -43.67
CA GLU A 139 14.36 18.10 -42.72
C GLU A 139 12.86 18.33 -42.87
N ARG A 140 12.32 18.24 -44.10
CA ARG A 140 10.88 18.39 -44.37
C ARG A 140 10.06 17.24 -43.77
N GLU A 141 10.54 16.00 -43.89
CA GLU A 141 9.88 14.84 -43.29
C GLU A 141 9.90 14.94 -41.76
N MET A 142 11.00 15.43 -41.18
CA MET A 142 11.11 15.66 -39.75
C MET A 142 10.17 16.75 -39.23
N ILE A 143 10.05 17.87 -39.95
CA ILE A 143 9.07 18.93 -39.64
C ILE A 143 7.64 18.37 -39.68
N GLN A 144 7.32 17.51 -40.64
CA GLN A 144 6.00 16.89 -40.76
C GLN A 144 5.68 15.99 -39.56
N HIS A 145 6.61 15.11 -39.18
CA HIS A 145 6.42 14.21 -38.05
C HIS A 145 6.26 14.95 -36.71
N LEU A 146 7.02 16.03 -36.51
CA LEU A 146 6.92 16.85 -35.30
C LEU A 146 5.61 17.65 -35.27
N THR A 147 5.14 18.13 -36.41
CA THR A 147 3.85 18.83 -36.51
C THR A 147 2.67 17.89 -36.26
N ASP A 148 2.70 16.69 -36.84
CA ASP A 148 1.66 15.66 -36.61
C ASP A 148 1.63 15.19 -35.13
N ALA A 149 2.77 15.26 -34.43
CA ALA A 149 2.88 14.98 -33.00
C ALA A 149 2.41 16.15 -32.10
N GLY A 150 2.06 17.30 -32.68
CA GLY A 150 1.48 18.46 -31.98
C GLY A 150 2.49 19.42 -31.35
N PHE A 151 3.76 19.40 -31.78
CA PHE A 151 4.77 20.35 -31.33
C PHE A 151 4.54 21.75 -31.91
N GLY A 152 4.89 22.79 -31.15
CA GLY A 152 4.74 24.19 -31.56
C GLY A 152 5.75 24.59 -32.64
N VAL A 153 5.41 25.57 -33.47
CA VAL A 153 6.25 26.04 -34.59
C VAL A 153 7.63 26.54 -34.12
N GLU A 154 7.69 27.13 -32.92
CA GLU A 154 8.94 27.58 -32.28
C GLU A 154 9.82 26.39 -31.83
N GLU A 155 9.21 25.34 -31.29
CA GLU A 155 9.89 24.13 -30.83
C GLU A 155 10.44 23.33 -32.02
N VAL A 156 9.68 23.25 -33.12
CA VAL A 156 10.11 22.61 -34.36
C VAL A 156 11.26 23.38 -35.00
N ALA A 157 11.22 24.72 -34.99
CA ALA A 157 12.30 25.55 -35.50
C ALA A 157 13.61 25.35 -34.70
N GLU A 158 13.50 25.21 -33.37
CA GLU A 158 14.64 24.91 -32.51
C GLU A 158 15.20 23.49 -32.77
N CYS A 159 14.34 22.49 -32.91
CA CYS A 159 14.75 21.11 -33.19
C CYS A 159 15.46 20.96 -34.53
N VAL A 160 15.00 21.67 -35.57
CA VAL A 160 15.54 21.58 -36.94
C VAL A 160 16.63 22.64 -37.18
N SER A 161 16.93 23.48 -36.19
CA SER A 161 17.90 24.59 -36.32
C SER A 161 17.60 25.52 -37.51
N CYS A 162 16.31 25.70 -37.82
CA CYS A 162 15.82 26.49 -38.94
C CYS A 162 15.10 27.76 -38.44
N SER A 163 14.95 28.75 -39.31
CA SER A 163 14.21 29.98 -38.93
C SER A 163 12.71 29.68 -38.79
N VAL A 164 12.08 30.28 -37.77
CA VAL A 164 10.65 30.14 -37.51
C VAL A 164 9.81 30.54 -38.73
N ALA A 165 10.23 31.58 -39.46
CA ALA A 165 9.57 32.05 -40.67
C ALA A 165 9.57 31.01 -41.80
N LEU A 166 10.61 30.18 -41.88
CA LEU A 166 10.78 29.19 -42.94
C LEU A 166 9.99 27.91 -42.63
N VAL A 167 9.94 27.49 -41.36
CA VAL A 167 9.03 26.41 -40.90
C VAL A 167 7.57 26.83 -41.10
N GLN A 168 7.23 28.09 -40.77
CA GLN A 168 5.88 28.62 -40.97
C GLN A 168 5.50 28.70 -42.46
N ALA A 169 6.42 29.13 -43.33
CA ALA A 169 6.20 29.15 -44.77
C ALA A 169 5.98 27.75 -45.35
N PHE A 170 6.74 26.74 -44.88
CA PHE A 170 6.57 25.34 -45.28
C PHE A 170 5.22 24.77 -44.81
N LEU A 171 4.82 25.06 -43.57
CA LEU A 171 3.51 24.63 -43.05
C LEU A 171 2.35 25.29 -43.80
N ASP A 172 2.46 26.58 -44.12
CA ASP A 172 1.46 27.30 -44.92
C ASP A 172 1.36 26.76 -46.36
N GLU A 173 2.48 26.33 -46.95
CA GLU A 173 2.53 25.64 -48.24
C GLU A 173 1.89 24.24 -48.15
N PHE A 174 2.25 23.45 -47.13
CA PHE A 174 1.71 22.12 -46.89
C PHE A 174 0.20 22.13 -46.64
N HIS A 175 -0.32 23.08 -45.86
CA HIS A 175 -1.76 23.24 -45.65
C HIS A 175 -2.51 23.65 -46.93
N ARG A 176 -1.85 24.41 -47.81
CA ARG A 176 -2.40 24.80 -49.12
C ARG A 176 -2.49 23.61 -50.07
N GLU A 177 -1.49 22.72 -50.08
CA GLU A 177 -1.50 21.48 -50.87
C GLU A 177 -2.58 20.51 -50.39
N ARG A 178 -2.68 20.28 -49.07
CA ARG A 178 -3.74 19.42 -48.48
C ARG A 178 -5.16 19.97 -48.70
N GLY A 179 -5.30 21.29 -48.73
CA GLY A 179 -6.58 21.95 -49.02
C GLY A 179 -6.97 21.92 -50.50
N SER A 180 -6.00 21.79 -51.41
CA SER A 180 -6.23 21.69 -52.85
C SER A 180 -6.63 20.29 -53.30
N ASP A 181 -6.22 19.24 -52.59
CA ASP A 181 -6.60 17.84 -52.87
C ASP A 181 -7.99 17.46 -52.32
N ALA A 182 -8.61 18.36 -51.54
CA ALA A 182 -9.93 18.15 -50.93
C ALA A 182 -11.09 18.88 -51.68
N ALA A 183 -10.81 19.52 -52.82
CA ALA A 183 -11.78 20.22 -53.66
C ALA A 183 -11.91 19.55 -55.05
#